data_AF-A0A1S6EY92-F1
#
_entry.id   AF-A0A1S6EY92-F1
#
_cell.length_a   1.000
_cell.length_b   1.000
_cell.length_c   1.000
_cell.angle_alpha   90.00
_cell.angle_beta   90.00
_cell.angle_gamma   90.00
#
_symmetry.space_group_name_H-M   'P 1'
#
loop_
_entity.id
_entity.type
_entity.pdbx_description
1 polymer ?
#
loop_
_entity_poly.entity_id
_entity_poly.type
_entity_poly.pdbx_seq_one_letter_code
_entity_poly.pdbx_strand_id
1 'polypeptide(L)'
;MTIRMLFRWLLATIFLVAGILHLAVTEPFMDIAPNWVPYGRQVILLTGLAEIAGAVGLIIPRARKAAGIGLALYAICVFPANIHHAQIDLDRAQPLLGWAYHGPRLLFQPVIVWWALWVGEVIDWPFWRRA
;
A
#
# COMPACT_ATOMS: atom_id res chain seq x y z
N MET A 1 -3.89 1.60 25.58
CA MET A 1 -3.82 1.53 24.10
C MET A 1 -2.79 0.48 23.73
N THR A 2 -3.17 -0.63 23.11
CA THR A 2 -2.18 -1.67 22.73
C THR A 2 -1.30 -1.17 21.58
N ILE A 3 -0.05 -1.61 21.52
CA ILE A 3 0.89 -1.23 20.43
C ILE A 3 0.30 -1.53 19.05
N ARG A 4 -0.37 -2.68 18.89
CA ARG A 4 -1.08 -3.05 17.66
C ARG A 4 -2.15 -2.03 17.25
N MET A 5 -2.83 -1.41 18.21
CA MET A 5 -3.83 -0.38 17.91
C MET A 5 -3.19 0.91 17.38
N LEU A 6 -2.06 1.34 17.95
CA LEU A 6 -1.30 2.48 17.43
C LEU A 6 -0.86 2.26 15.98
N PHE A 7 -0.23 1.10 15.74
CA PHE A 7 0.23 0.73 14.40
C PHE A 7 -0.93 0.54 13.41
N ARG A 8 -2.12 0.11 13.88
CA ARG A 8 -3.31 0.02 13.04
C ARG A 8 -3.78 1.39 12.59
N TRP A 9 -3.88 2.35 13.52
CA TRP A 9 -4.25 3.72 13.19
C TRP A 9 -3.24 4.34 12.23
N LEU A 10 -1.95 4.13 12.49
CA LEU A 10 -0.90 4.61 11.59
C LEU A 10 -1.04 4.04 10.17
N LEU A 11 -1.21 2.72 10.03
CA LEU A 11 -1.38 2.10 8.71
C LEU A 11 -2.65 2.58 8.01
N ALA A 12 -3.76 2.69 8.74
CA ALA A 12 -5.02 3.20 8.22
C ALA A 12 -4.87 4.65 7.72
N THR A 13 -4.18 5.52 8.47
CA THR A 13 -3.91 6.89 8.03
C THR A 13 -3.05 6.93 6.78
N ILE A 14 -1.99 6.11 6.69
CA ILE A 14 -1.13 6.03 5.50
C ILE A 14 -1.96 5.65 4.25
N PHE A 15 -2.74 4.57 4.33
CA PHE A 15 -3.57 4.14 3.20
C PHE A 15 -4.71 5.11 2.88
N LEU A 16 -5.28 5.78 3.90
CA LEU A 16 -6.32 6.79 3.67
C LEU A 16 -5.76 7.97 2.88
N VAL A 17 -4.59 8.49 3.27
CA VAL A 17 -3.92 9.59 2.55
C VAL A 17 -3.51 9.15 1.16
N ALA A 18 -2.92 7.96 1.01
CA ALA A 18 -2.56 7.41 -0.29
C ALA A 18 -3.79 7.29 -1.21
N GLY A 19 -4.90 6.75 -0.71
CA GLY A 19 -6.13 6.59 -1.46
C GLY A 19 -6.73 7.92 -1.89
N ILE A 20 -6.69 8.94 -1.03
CA ILE A 20 -7.10 10.31 -1.40
C ILE A 20 -6.21 10.85 -2.52
N LEU A 21 -4.88 10.64 -2.45
CA LEU A 21 -3.96 11.10 -3.49
C LEU A 21 -4.21 10.41 -4.84
N HIS A 22 -4.48 9.10 -4.87
CA HIS A 22 -4.82 8.39 -6.12
C HIS A 22 -6.10 8.95 -6.77
N LEU A 23 -7.06 9.42 -5.97
CA LEU A 23 -8.31 10.00 -6.46
C LEU A 23 -8.18 11.49 -6.86
N ALA A 24 -7.42 12.27 -6.10
CA ALA A 24 -7.32 13.71 -6.27
C ALA A 24 -6.23 14.12 -7.28
N VAL A 25 -5.14 13.36 -7.37
CA VAL A 25 -3.97 13.68 -8.19
C VAL A 25 -3.54 12.42 -8.96
N THR A 26 -4.39 11.97 -9.88
CA THR A 26 -4.20 10.71 -10.63
C THR A 26 -3.04 10.75 -11.63
N GLU A 27 -2.72 11.92 -12.21
CA GLU A 27 -1.76 12.03 -13.33
C GLU A 27 -0.36 11.46 -13.05
N PRO A 28 0.30 11.74 -11.90
CA PRO A 28 1.60 11.15 -11.59
C PRO A 28 1.59 9.62 -11.52
N PHE A 29 0.44 9.02 -11.19
CA PHE A 29 0.28 7.57 -11.13
C PHE A 29 0.07 6.96 -12.52
N MET A 30 -0.47 7.73 -13.48
CA MET A 30 -0.58 7.31 -14.88
C MET A 30 0.80 7.17 -15.51
N ASP A 31 1.72 8.09 -15.23
CA ASP A 31 3.08 8.08 -15.79
C ASP A 31 3.91 6.86 -15.37
N ILE A 32 3.56 6.25 -14.24
CA ILE A 32 4.28 5.08 -13.69
C ILE A 32 3.50 3.78 -13.89
N ALA A 33 2.25 3.84 -14.35
CA ALA A 33 1.44 2.66 -14.58
C ALA A 33 2.07 1.82 -15.73
N PRO A 34 2.30 0.52 -15.54
CA PRO A 34 2.83 -0.31 -16.62
C PRO A 34 1.88 -0.37 -17.81
N ASN A 35 2.43 -0.31 -19.03
CA ASN A 35 1.65 -0.26 -20.29
C ASN A 35 0.71 -1.47 -20.50
N TRP A 36 0.94 -2.59 -19.82
CA TRP A 36 0.09 -3.78 -19.89
C TRP A 36 -1.18 -3.67 -19.04
N VAL A 37 -1.32 -2.64 -18.18
CA VAL A 37 -2.52 -2.41 -17.38
C VAL A 37 -3.59 -1.75 -18.27
N PRO A 38 -4.70 -2.45 -18.58
CA PRO A 38 -5.76 -1.85 -19.37
C PRO A 38 -6.48 -0.78 -18.54
N TYR A 39 -6.94 0.29 -19.19
CA TYR A 39 -7.73 1.36 -18.56
C TYR A 39 -7.03 1.97 -17.32
N GLY A 40 -5.77 2.39 -17.47
CA GLY A 40 -4.90 2.83 -16.36
C GLY A 40 -5.57 3.82 -15.40
N ARG A 41 -6.29 4.82 -15.93
CA ARG A 41 -6.97 5.83 -15.10
C ARG A 41 -8.04 5.21 -14.21
N GLN A 42 -8.88 4.33 -14.77
CA GLN A 42 -9.92 3.64 -14.04
C GLN A 42 -9.32 2.71 -12.98
N VAL A 43 -8.23 2.01 -13.31
CA VAL A 43 -7.51 1.16 -12.36
C VAL A 43 -6.95 1.98 -11.20
N ILE A 44 -6.37 3.16 -11.46
CA ILE A 44 -5.86 4.04 -10.40
C ILE A 44 -7.00 4.55 -9.49
N LEU A 45 -8.14 4.92 -10.07
CA LEU A 45 -9.29 5.34 -9.26
C LEU A 45 -9.85 4.18 -8.41
N LEU A 46 -9.95 2.98 -8.97
CA LEU A 46 -10.39 1.79 -8.25
C LEU A 46 -9.42 1.40 -7.12
N THR A 47 -8.12 1.51 -7.38
CA THR A 47 -7.08 1.27 -6.36
C THR A 47 -7.15 2.30 -5.23
N GLY A 48 -7.35 3.59 -5.55
CA GLY A 48 -7.58 4.62 -4.53
C GLY A 48 -8.83 4.36 -3.67
N LEU A 49 -9.94 3.93 -4.28
CA LEU A 49 -11.13 3.52 -3.54
C LEU A 49 -10.87 2.29 -2.66
N ALA A 50 -10.11 1.31 -3.15
CA ALA A 50 -9.75 0.11 -2.40
C ALA A 50 -8.88 0.44 -1.16
N GLU A 51 -7.94 1.38 -1.29
CA GLU A 51 -7.12 1.84 -0.17
C GLU A 51 -7.96 2.54 0.91
N ILE A 52 -8.88 3.43 0.51
CA ILE A 52 -9.79 4.11 1.45
C ILE A 52 -10.69 3.08 2.15
N ALA A 53 -11.28 2.16 1.39
CA ALA A 53 -12.13 1.10 1.93
C ALA A 53 -11.35 0.19 2.90
N GLY A 54 -10.10 -0.16 2.57
CA GLY A 54 -9.21 -0.92 3.45
C GLY A 54 -8.84 -0.15 4.73
N ALA A 55 -8.52 1.15 4.62
CA ALA A 55 -8.21 2.00 5.76
C ALA A 55 -9.39 2.09 6.74
N VAL A 56 -10.60 2.36 6.23
CA VAL A 56 -11.83 2.37 7.04
C VAL A 56 -12.11 0.99 7.61
N GLY A 57 -11.96 -0.05 6.80
CA GLY A 57 -12.19 -1.45 7.19
C GLY A 57 -11.27 -1.92 8.32
N LEU A 58 -10.03 -1.44 8.40
CA LEU A 58 -9.12 -1.76 9.51
C LEU A 58 -9.65 -1.27 10.87
N ILE A 59 -10.32 -0.11 10.89
CA ILE A 59 -10.87 0.48 12.12
C ILE A 59 -12.13 -0.27 12.58
N ILE A 60 -12.96 -0.73 11.63
CA ILE A 60 -14.21 -1.45 11.91
C ILE A 60 -13.90 -2.89 12.36
N PRO A 61 -14.21 -3.30 13.62
CA PRO A 61 -13.83 -4.62 14.13
C PRO A 61 -14.32 -5.80 13.29
N ARG A 62 -15.53 -5.71 12.72
CA ARG A 62 -16.12 -6.77 11.89
C ARG A 62 -15.46 -6.91 10.51
N ALA A 63 -14.89 -5.83 9.97
CA ALA A 63 -14.27 -5.81 8.64
C ALA A 63 -12.75 -5.95 8.69
N ARG A 64 -12.13 -5.72 9.86
CA ARG A 64 -10.68 -5.63 10.07
C ARG A 64 -9.87 -6.74 9.41
N LYS A 65 -10.31 -8.00 9.57
CA LYS A 65 -9.61 -9.15 9.00
C LYS A 65 -9.64 -9.14 7.48
N ALA A 66 -10.81 -8.86 6.90
CA ALA A 66 -10.97 -8.74 5.45
C ALA A 66 -10.16 -7.55 4.91
N ALA A 67 -10.17 -6.42 5.61
CA ALA A 67 -9.41 -5.22 5.25
C ALA A 67 -7.89 -5.47 5.29
N GLY A 68 -7.38 -6.15 6.32
CA GLY A 68 -5.97 -6.52 6.41
C GLY A 68 -5.53 -7.45 5.27
N ILE A 69 -6.33 -8.45 4.92
CA ILE A 69 -6.08 -9.32 3.77
C ILE A 69 -6.14 -8.51 2.46
N GLY A 70 -7.16 -7.66 2.30
CA GLY A 70 -7.35 -6.84 1.12
C GLY A 70 -6.18 -5.89 0.88
N LEU A 71 -5.73 -5.17 1.91
CA LEU A 71 -4.57 -4.27 1.83
C LEU A 71 -3.25 -5.02 1.59
N ALA A 72 -3.11 -6.24 2.13
CA ALA A 72 -1.96 -7.09 1.86
C ALA A 72 -1.91 -7.52 0.38
N LEU A 73 -3.03 -8.03 -0.16
CA LEU A 73 -3.15 -8.39 -1.57
C LEU A 73 -2.96 -7.18 -2.47
N TYR A 74 -3.56 -6.05 -2.11
CA TYR A 74 -3.37 -4.77 -2.78
C TYR A 74 -1.89 -4.40 -2.90
N ALA A 75 -1.15 -4.41 -1.78
CA ALA A 75 0.27 -4.06 -1.74
C ALA A 75 1.13 -4.98 -2.63
N ILE A 76 0.75 -6.25 -2.78
CA ILE A 76 1.36 -7.20 -3.72
C ILE A 76 1.01 -6.83 -5.16
N CYS A 77 -0.26 -6.55 -5.47
CA CYS A 77 -0.72 -6.23 -6.82
C CYS A 77 -0.14 -4.92 -7.36
N VAL A 78 0.12 -3.92 -6.52
CA VAL A 78 0.73 -2.65 -6.94
C VAL A 78 2.25 -2.67 -6.95
N PHE A 79 2.88 -3.74 -6.44
CA PHE A 79 4.34 -3.85 -6.39
C PHE A 79 5.01 -3.77 -7.78
N PRO A 80 4.48 -4.40 -8.85
CA PRO A 80 5.01 -4.22 -10.20
C PRO A 80 5.03 -2.75 -10.66
N ALA A 81 4.02 -1.94 -10.30
CA ALA A 81 4.00 -0.51 -10.63
C ALA A 81 5.09 0.26 -9.87
N ASN A 82 5.40 -0.12 -8.61
CA ASN A 82 6.50 0.48 -7.86
C ASN A 82 7.87 0.11 -8.45
N ILE A 83 8.04 -1.11 -8.95
CA ILE A 83 9.26 -1.51 -9.67
C ILE A 83 9.39 -0.71 -10.97
N HIS A 84 8.30 -0.57 -11.73
CA HIS A 84 8.29 0.19 -12.97
C HIS A 84 8.61 1.68 -12.73
N HIS A 85 8.09 2.28 -11.66
CA HIS A 85 8.45 3.63 -11.25
C HIS A 85 9.96 3.77 -10.96
N ALA A 86 10.53 2.79 -10.26
CA ALA A 86 11.97 2.77 -9.99
C ALA A 86 12.79 2.66 -11.28
N GLN A 87 12.38 1.80 -12.22
CA GLN A 87 13.04 1.65 -13.52
C GLN A 87 13.01 2.96 -14.32
N ILE A 88 11.83 3.58 -14.48
CA ILE A 88 11.68 4.85 -15.21
C ILE A 88 12.59 5.93 -14.66
N ASP A 89 12.70 6.05 -13.32
CA ASP A 89 13.51 7.11 -12.73
C ASP A 89 15.01 6.80 -12.78
N LEU A 90 15.41 5.56 -12.57
CA LEU A 90 16.82 5.14 -12.53
C LEU A 90 17.46 5.04 -13.92
N ASP A 91 16.66 4.86 -14.98
CA ASP A 91 17.15 4.86 -16.37
C ASP A 91 17.44 6.28 -16.90
N ARG A 92 17.05 7.33 -16.17
CA ARG A 92 17.36 8.72 -16.53
C ARG A 92 18.86 9.00 -16.33
N ALA A 93 19.44 9.81 -17.22
CA ALA A 93 20.82 10.29 -17.07
C ALA A 93 21.05 11.05 -15.75
N GLN A 94 20.00 11.69 -15.23
CA GLN A 94 19.96 12.29 -13.90
C GLN A 94 18.65 11.88 -13.22
N PRO A 95 18.67 10.82 -12.38
CA PRO A 95 17.48 10.38 -11.65
C PRO A 95 16.92 11.47 -10.74
N LEU A 96 15.60 11.63 -10.71
CA LEU A 96 14.94 12.67 -9.89
C LEU A 96 14.89 12.26 -8.42
N LEU A 97 14.66 10.98 -8.13
CA LEU A 97 14.51 10.44 -6.78
C LEU A 97 15.67 9.51 -6.41
N GLY A 98 16.09 8.66 -7.35
CA GLY A 98 17.22 7.76 -7.22
C GLY A 98 17.03 6.66 -6.17
N TRP A 99 18.12 5.93 -5.88
CA TRP A 99 18.10 4.77 -4.98
C TRP A 99 17.75 5.09 -3.53
N ALA A 100 18.02 6.32 -3.07
CA ALA A 100 17.67 6.74 -1.71
C ALA A 100 16.15 6.72 -1.45
N TYR A 101 15.35 6.90 -2.50
CA TYR A 101 13.90 6.83 -2.45
C TYR A 101 13.38 5.42 -2.79
N HIS A 102 13.80 4.87 -3.94
CA HIS A 102 13.24 3.61 -4.45
C HIS A 102 13.70 2.39 -3.67
N GLY A 103 14.95 2.38 -3.18
CA GLY A 103 15.51 1.26 -2.42
C GLY A 103 14.70 0.94 -1.17
N PRO A 104 14.50 1.90 -0.25
CA PRO A 104 13.64 1.71 0.92
C PRO A 104 12.21 1.33 0.53
N ARG A 105 11.60 2.05 -0.43
CA ARG A 105 10.21 1.79 -0.85
C ARG A 105 10.00 0.34 -1.27
N LEU A 106 10.89 -0.20 -2.11
CA LEU A 106 10.82 -1.58 -2.59
C LEU A 106 11.10 -2.58 -1.48
N LEU A 107 12.12 -2.34 -0.65
CA LEU A 107 12.50 -3.22 0.45
C LEU A 107 11.41 -3.32 1.53
N PHE A 108 10.69 -2.22 1.79
CA PHE A 108 9.62 -2.19 2.80
C PHE A 108 8.27 -2.69 2.28
N GLN A 109 8.12 -3.00 0.99
CA GLN A 109 6.85 -3.53 0.46
C GLN A 109 6.39 -4.83 1.16
N PRO A 110 7.26 -5.84 1.38
CA PRO A 110 6.89 -7.04 2.14
C PRO A 110 6.55 -6.72 3.60
N VAL A 111 7.17 -5.68 4.17
CA VAL A 111 6.87 -5.22 5.53
C VAL A 111 5.48 -4.62 5.60
N ILE A 112 5.04 -3.87 4.58
CA ILE A 112 3.66 -3.34 4.49
C ILE A 112 2.65 -4.49 4.40
N VAL A 113 2.94 -5.53 3.61
CA VAL A 113 2.08 -6.73 3.50
C VAL A 113 1.95 -7.41 4.86
N TRP A 114 3.08 -7.70 5.52
CA TRP A 114 3.09 -8.28 6.86
C TRP A 114 2.33 -7.41 7.86
N TRP A 115 2.58 -6.10 7.84
CA TRP A 115 1.97 -5.13 8.74
C TRP A 115 0.45 -5.13 8.58
N ALA A 116 -0.07 -5.12 7.35
CA ALA A 116 -1.50 -5.19 7.07
C ALA A 116 -2.15 -6.47 7.65
N LEU A 117 -1.50 -7.63 7.46
CA LEU A 117 -1.97 -8.90 8.03
C LEU A 117 -1.92 -8.90 9.56
N TRP A 118 -0.88 -8.30 10.14
CA TRP A 118 -0.73 -8.19 11.60
C TRP A 118 -1.77 -7.23 12.19
N VAL A 119 -1.90 -5.98 11.74
CA VAL A 119 -2.92 -5.08 12.31
C VAL A 119 -4.34 -5.52 11.96
N GLY A 120 -4.50 -6.28 10.88
CA GLY A 120 -5.73 -6.93 10.46
C GLY A 120 -6.18 -8.11 11.31
N GLU A 121 -5.39 -8.56 12.30
CA GLU A 121 -5.73 -9.75 13.11
C GLU A 121 -5.81 -11.05 12.30
N VAL A 122 -5.06 -11.12 11.20
CA VAL A 122 -4.89 -12.33 10.39
C VAL A 122 -3.77 -13.19 10.95
N ILE A 123 -2.66 -12.55 11.34
CA ILE A 123 -1.49 -13.18 11.93
C ILE A 123 -1.12 -12.50 13.24
N ASP A 124 -0.53 -13.25 14.17
CA ASP A 124 -0.01 -12.72 15.44
C ASP A 124 1.52 -12.78 15.53
N TRP A 125 2.21 -13.42 14.59
CA TRP A 125 3.68 -13.45 14.52
C TRP A 125 4.29 -12.03 14.33
N PRO A 126 5.40 -11.69 15.00
CA PRO A 126 6.22 -12.52 15.91
C PRO A 126 5.71 -12.54 17.36
N PHE A 127 4.66 -11.79 17.66
CA PHE A 127 4.11 -11.62 19.01
C PHE A 127 2.99 -12.63 19.25
N TRP A 128 3.37 -13.91 19.34
CA TRP A 128 2.47 -15.01 19.68
C TRP A 128 1.62 -14.62 20.89
N ARG A 129 0.29 -14.67 20.75
CA ARG A 129 -0.59 -14.61 21.93
C ARG A 129 -0.26 -15.83 22.76
N ARG A 130 0.25 -15.64 23.98
CA ARG A 130 0.22 -16.71 24.97
C ARG A 130 -1.27 -16.96 25.25
N ALA A 131 -1.73 -18.16 24.86
CA ALA A 131 -3.07 -18.63 25.19
C ALA A 131 -3.26 -18.66 26.71
#